data_AF-A0A163LFM6-F1
#
_entry.id   AF-A0A163LFM6-F1
#
_cell.length_a   1.000
_cell.length_b   1.000
_cell.length_c   1.000
_cell.angle_alpha   90.00
_cell.angle_beta   90.00
_cell.angle_gamma   90.00
#
_symmetry.space_group_name_H-M   'P 1'
#
loop_
_entity.id
_entity.type
_entity.pdbx_description
1 polymer ?
#
loop_
_entity_poly.entity_id
_entity_poly.type
_entity_poly.pdbx_seq_one_letter_code
_entity_poly.pdbx_strand_id
1 'polypeptide(L)'
;MWYTLTTAGTLYHFDYSTETFDGVYLLPNPLNGIVGVFVSKINGNVWLAEMLGQAITKIDAKTKQFTRYPLPLDGLGIVEVSAETYNHCIWFTGFLSNSNFRFDTKTEKNDVFTDPLPVSFPTENTVDKQGRYSCSTATRNTIQHLDSYNEAVIIDMPDNEIMSSVSIPPGLNIAIHAGPENDIYFSQVLRNRIGRY
;
A
#
# COMPACT_ATOMS: atom_id res chain seq x y z
N MET A 1 14.49 -10.51 2.77
CA MET A 1 13.49 -9.80 1.94
C MET A 1 12.31 -10.73 1.70
N TRP A 2 11.09 -10.21 1.75
CA TRP A 2 9.90 -10.98 1.39
C TRP A 2 9.41 -10.53 0.02
N TYR A 3 8.98 -11.46 -0.84
CA TYR A 3 8.33 -11.14 -2.10
C TYR A 3 7.27 -12.18 -2.46
N THR A 4 6.27 -11.72 -3.19
CA THR A 4 5.06 -12.49 -3.51
C THR A 4 5.04 -12.84 -4.99
N LEU A 5 4.46 -13.99 -5.31
CA LEU A 5 4.09 -14.34 -6.68
C LEU A 5 2.58 -14.32 -6.80
N THR A 6 2.03 -13.24 -7.35
CA THR A 6 0.59 -12.92 -7.34
C THR A 6 -0.30 -14.06 -7.81
N THR A 7 0.04 -14.69 -8.95
CA THR A 7 -0.76 -15.77 -9.52
C THR A 7 -0.48 -17.14 -8.90
N ALA A 8 0.74 -17.35 -8.37
CA ALA A 8 1.13 -18.62 -7.78
C ALA A 8 0.66 -18.78 -6.33
N GLY A 9 0.16 -17.72 -5.67
CA GLY A 9 -0.29 -17.78 -4.28
C GLY A 9 0.83 -18.21 -3.32
N THR A 10 2.05 -17.79 -3.62
CA THR A 10 3.26 -18.21 -2.89
C THR A 10 4.02 -16.99 -2.40
N LEU A 11 4.50 -17.07 -1.16
CA LEU A 11 5.38 -16.09 -0.55
C LEU A 11 6.78 -16.69 -0.38
N TYR A 12 7.79 -15.93 -0.75
CA TYR A 12 9.19 -16.33 -0.63
C TYR A 12 9.92 -15.42 0.35
N HIS A 13 10.91 -15.98 1.03
CA HIS A 13 11.89 -15.24 1.80
C HIS A 13 13.29 -15.42 1.21
N PHE A 14 14.01 -14.31 1.10
CA PHE A 14 15.41 -14.25 0.73
C PHE A 14 16.24 -13.79 1.93
N ASP A 15 17.17 -14.63 2.38
CA ASP A 15 18.11 -14.29 3.44
C ASP A 15 19.33 -13.57 2.83
N TYR A 16 19.58 -12.35 3.28
CA TYR A 16 20.71 -11.54 2.82
C TYR A 16 22.07 -11.99 3.37
N SER A 17 22.09 -12.69 4.51
CA SER A 17 23.33 -13.15 5.13
C SER A 17 23.92 -14.36 4.39
N THR A 18 23.06 -15.21 3.85
CA THR A 18 23.43 -16.40 3.08
C THR A 18 23.26 -16.22 1.58
N GLU A 19 22.58 -15.16 1.15
CA GLU A 19 22.20 -14.90 -0.25
C GLU A 19 21.36 -16.04 -0.88
N THR A 20 20.49 -16.66 -0.08
CA THR A 20 19.66 -17.80 -0.53
C THR A 20 18.19 -17.58 -0.24
N PHE A 21 17.33 -18.24 -1.03
CA PHE A 21 15.93 -18.44 -0.65
C PHE A 21 15.85 -19.58 0.38
N ASP A 22 15.45 -19.25 1.60
CA ASP A 22 15.43 -20.15 2.75
C ASP A 22 14.01 -20.64 3.10
N GLY A 23 12.99 -20.19 2.36
CA GLY A 23 11.61 -20.61 2.61
C GLY A 23 10.66 -20.31 1.46
N VAL A 24 9.80 -21.31 1.18
CA VAL A 24 8.59 -21.20 0.36
C VAL A 24 7.39 -21.37 1.28
N TYR A 25 6.59 -20.31 1.41
CA TYR A 25 5.41 -20.29 2.25
C TYR A 25 4.18 -20.42 1.37
N LEU A 26 3.59 -21.61 1.38
CA LEU A 26 2.31 -21.86 0.74
C LEU A 26 1.21 -21.22 1.56
N LEU A 27 0.40 -20.40 0.89
CA LEU A 27 -0.71 -19.77 1.53
C LEU A 27 -1.88 -20.75 1.63
N PRO A 28 -2.69 -20.68 2.71
CA PRO A 28 -3.82 -21.58 2.88
C PRO A 28 -4.82 -21.53 1.73
N ASN A 29 -4.89 -20.41 1.02
CA ASN A 29 -5.81 -20.18 -0.10
C ASN A 29 -5.01 -19.85 -1.37
N PRO A 30 -4.77 -20.82 -2.27
CA PRO A 30 -4.18 -20.54 -3.57
C PRO A 30 -5.10 -19.61 -4.38
N LEU A 31 -4.53 -18.84 -5.32
CA LEU A 31 -5.24 -17.87 -6.17
C LEU A 31 -5.83 -16.64 -5.45
N ASN A 32 -5.41 -16.35 -4.22
CA ASN A 32 -5.83 -15.15 -3.48
C ASN A 32 -5.30 -13.82 -4.06
N GLY A 33 -4.42 -13.87 -5.07
CA GLY A 33 -3.98 -12.69 -5.83
C GLY A 33 -3.24 -11.69 -4.96
N ILE A 34 -2.20 -12.11 -4.25
CA ILE A 34 -1.45 -11.19 -3.40
C ILE A 34 -0.61 -10.25 -4.23
N VAL A 35 -0.72 -8.96 -3.91
CA VAL A 35 0.02 -7.90 -4.58
C VAL A 35 1.01 -7.26 -3.61
N GLY A 36 0.56 -6.84 -2.43
CA GLY A 36 1.40 -6.21 -1.42
C GLY A 36 1.93 -7.14 -0.33
N VAL A 37 3.17 -6.89 0.13
CA VAL A 37 3.79 -7.52 1.30
C VAL A 37 4.53 -6.50 2.15
N PHE A 38 4.27 -6.50 3.45
CA PHE A 38 4.86 -5.56 4.41
C PHE A 38 5.39 -6.28 5.64
N VAL A 39 6.54 -5.85 6.15
CA VAL A 39 7.08 -6.32 7.44
C VAL A 39 6.89 -5.22 8.47
N SER A 40 6.10 -5.49 9.51
CA SER A 40 5.89 -4.58 10.64
C SER A 40 7.21 -4.25 11.31
N LYS A 41 7.47 -2.94 11.48
CA LYS A 41 8.64 -2.43 12.21
C LYS A 41 8.46 -2.61 13.72
N ILE A 42 7.22 -2.76 14.19
CA ILE A 42 6.89 -2.88 15.61
C ILE A 42 7.18 -4.29 16.13
N ASN A 43 6.79 -5.33 15.41
CA ASN A 43 6.87 -6.72 15.89
C ASN A 43 7.44 -7.73 14.89
N GLY A 44 7.77 -7.31 13.66
CA GLY A 44 8.31 -8.16 12.62
C GLY A 44 7.28 -9.05 11.92
N ASN A 45 5.99 -8.97 12.27
CA ASN A 45 4.93 -9.72 11.58
C ASN A 45 4.84 -9.28 10.13
N VAL A 46 4.54 -10.24 9.26
CA VAL A 46 4.38 -9.97 7.83
C VAL A 46 2.90 -9.81 7.52
N TRP A 47 2.56 -8.81 6.72
CA TRP A 47 1.20 -8.50 6.30
C TRP A 47 1.10 -8.58 4.79
N LEU A 48 0.05 -9.24 4.32
CA LEU A 48 -0.20 -9.50 2.92
C LEU A 48 -1.52 -8.85 2.51
N ALA A 49 -1.52 -8.21 1.34
CA ALA A 49 -2.73 -7.69 0.70
C ALA A 49 -3.26 -8.70 -0.32
N GLU A 50 -4.41 -9.32 -0.06
CA GLU A 50 -5.04 -10.27 -0.99
C GLU A 50 -6.04 -9.55 -1.90
N MET A 51 -5.61 -9.13 -3.09
CA MET A 51 -6.45 -8.37 -4.02
C MET A 51 -7.68 -9.16 -4.45
N LEU A 52 -7.51 -10.44 -4.81
CA LEU A 52 -8.60 -11.32 -5.24
C LEU A 52 -9.25 -12.07 -4.08
N GLY A 53 -8.49 -12.30 -3.00
CA GLY A 53 -8.98 -12.94 -1.79
C GLY A 53 -9.91 -12.07 -0.95
N GLN A 54 -9.90 -10.75 -1.13
CA GLN A 54 -10.66 -9.78 -0.32
C GLN A 54 -10.35 -9.93 1.18
N ALA A 55 -9.07 -9.99 1.50
CA ALA A 55 -8.61 -10.13 2.87
C ALA A 55 -7.22 -9.51 3.05
N ILE A 56 -6.88 -9.23 4.30
CA ILE A 56 -5.48 -9.10 4.70
C ILE A 56 -5.06 -10.37 5.44
N THR A 57 -3.81 -10.79 5.26
CA THR A 57 -3.27 -11.96 5.95
C THR A 57 -2.04 -11.57 6.74
N LYS A 58 -2.07 -11.87 8.04
CA LYS A 58 -0.94 -11.74 8.97
C LYS A 58 -0.18 -13.05 9.02
N ILE A 59 1.14 -12.97 9.00
CA ILE A 59 2.05 -14.06 9.34
C ILE A 59 2.76 -13.64 10.62
N ASP A 60 2.56 -14.43 11.67
CA ASP A 60 3.25 -14.22 12.93
C ASP A 60 4.75 -14.51 12.77
N ALA A 61 5.59 -13.55 13.12
CA ALA A 61 7.02 -13.62 12.86
C ALA A 61 7.71 -14.78 13.59
N LYS A 62 7.17 -15.17 14.75
CA LYS A 62 7.75 -16.17 15.67
C LYS A 62 7.28 -17.58 15.34
N THR A 63 5.97 -17.74 15.20
CA THR A 63 5.29 -19.03 15.03
C THR A 63 5.09 -19.41 13.56
N LYS A 64 5.23 -18.44 12.65
CA LYS A 64 4.92 -18.57 11.22
C LYS A 64 3.47 -18.95 10.92
N GLN A 65 2.57 -18.77 11.88
CA GLN A 65 1.14 -19.02 11.69
C GLN A 65 0.49 -17.91 10.87
N PHE A 66 -0.47 -18.32 10.03
CA PHE A 66 -1.26 -17.43 9.19
C PHE A 66 -2.58 -17.09 9.89
N THR A 67 -2.92 -15.81 9.95
CA THR A 67 -4.23 -15.33 10.40
C THR A 67 -4.81 -14.43 9.33
N ARG A 68 -5.99 -14.78 8.84
CA ARG A 68 -6.66 -14.08 7.74
C ARG A 68 -7.81 -13.24 8.27
N TYR A 69 -7.89 -11.99 7.82
CA TYR A 69 -8.92 -11.03 8.19
C TYR A 69 -9.68 -10.60 6.93
N PRO A 70 -10.95 -11.03 6.76
CA PRO A 70 -11.77 -10.61 5.63
C PRO A 70 -12.03 -9.10 5.62
N LEU A 71 -12.11 -8.53 4.42
CA LEU A 71 -12.44 -7.13 4.22
C LEU A 71 -13.93 -6.94 3.90
N PRO A 72 -14.53 -5.81 4.30
CA PRO A 72 -15.87 -5.45 3.87
C PRO A 72 -15.91 -5.15 2.35
N LEU A 73 -17.12 -5.07 1.77
CA LEU A 73 -17.32 -4.87 0.32
C LEU A 73 -16.90 -3.49 -0.18
N ASP A 74 -16.84 -2.50 0.71
CA ASP A 74 -16.32 -1.15 0.43
C ASP A 74 -14.77 -1.07 0.51
N GLY A 75 -14.10 -2.18 0.83
CA GLY A 75 -12.64 -2.35 0.86
C GLY A 75 -12.12 -3.38 -0.15
N LEU A 76 -12.61 -3.34 -1.39
CA LEU A 76 -12.27 -4.29 -2.45
C LEU A 76 -10.96 -3.98 -3.18
N GLY A 77 -10.29 -5.04 -3.64
CA GLY A 77 -9.14 -4.92 -4.54
C GLY A 77 -7.99 -4.15 -3.91
N ILE A 78 -7.64 -4.48 -2.67
CA ILE A 78 -6.46 -3.91 -2.04
C ILE A 78 -5.20 -4.36 -2.79
N VAL A 79 -4.31 -3.42 -3.09
CA VAL A 79 -3.13 -3.69 -3.92
C VAL A 79 -1.83 -3.49 -3.15
N GLU A 80 -1.74 -2.46 -2.31
CA GLU A 80 -0.49 -2.14 -1.62
C GLU A 80 -0.63 -2.14 -0.09
N VAL A 81 0.47 -2.49 0.58
CA VAL A 81 0.69 -2.31 2.01
C VAL A 81 2.13 -1.89 2.26
N SER A 82 2.34 -0.66 2.72
CA SER A 82 3.68 -0.14 3.02
C SER A 82 3.73 0.83 4.21
N ALA A 83 2.58 1.16 4.80
CA ALA A 83 2.47 2.15 5.88
C ALA A 83 2.00 1.52 7.20
N GLU A 84 2.83 1.69 8.24
CA GLU A 84 2.50 1.37 9.64
C GLU A 84 2.64 2.63 10.49
N THR A 85 1.54 3.10 11.08
CA THR A 85 1.55 4.28 11.95
C THR A 85 1.79 3.88 13.40
N TYR A 86 2.26 4.83 14.22
CA TYR A 86 2.63 4.59 15.62
C TYR A 86 1.50 4.03 16.51
N ASN A 87 0.24 4.17 16.09
CA ASN A 87 -0.91 3.63 16.79
C ASN A 87 -1.20 2.15 16.47
N HIS A 88 -0.22 1.43 15.89
CA HIS A 88 -0.35 0.04 15.49
C HIS A 88 -1.35 -0.19 14.36
N CYS A 89 -1.59 0.85 13.56
CA CYS A 89 -2.44 0.76 12.39
C CYS A 89 -1.62 0.48 11.15
N ILE A 90 -2.07 -0.49 10.36
CA ILE A 90 -1.49 -0.82 9.05
C ILE A 90 -2.45 -0.34 7.99
N TRP A 91 -1.90 0.31 6.97
CA TRP A 91 -2.69 0.94 5.92
C TRP A 91 -2.49 0.27 4.57
N PHE A 92 -3.60 0.21 3.85
CA PHE A 92 -3.72 -0.44 2.55
C PHE A 92 -4.44 0.49 1.59
N THR A 93 -4.08 0.44 0.32
CA THR A 93 -4.80 1.13 -0.76
C THR A 93 -5.80 0.18 -1.41
N GLY A 94 -7.08 0.55 -1.40
CA GLY A 94 -8.17 -0.13 -2.10
C GLY A 94 -8.30 0.41 -3.52
N PHE A 95 -7.51 -0.14 -4.44
CA PHE A 95 -7.43 0.34 -5.82
C PHE A 95 -8.78 0.25 -6.54
N LEU A 96 -9.49 -0.88 -6.41
CA LEU A 96 -10.78 -1.09 -7.08
C LEU A 96 -11.95 -0.43 -6.35
N SER A 97 -11.86 -0.29 -5.02
CA SER A 97 -12.90 0.37 -4.22
C SER A 97 -12.77 1.90 -4.15
N ASN A 98 -11.72 2.48 -4.74
CA ASN A 98 -11.43 3.91 -4.66
C ASN A 98 -11.39 4.39 -3.20
N SER A 99 -10.71 3.63 -2.34
CA SER A 99 -10.66 3.88 -0.90
C SER A 99 -9.30 3.56 -0.30
N ASN A 100 -9.05 4.06 0.91
CA ASN A 100 -7.93 3.70 1.75
C ASN A 100 -8.44 2.92 2.96
N PHE A 101 -7.69 1.93 3.40
CA PHE A 101 -8.11 1.01 4.45
C PHE A 101 -7.12 1.02 5.60
N ARG A 102 -7.64 1.08 6.83
CA ARG A 102 -6.86 1.04 8.07
C ARG A 102 -7.24 -0.18 8.89
N PHE A 103 -6.25 -0.99 9.23
CA PHE A 103 -6.37 -2.10 10.16
C PHE A 103 -5.70 -1.76 11.48
N ASP A 104 -6.45 -1.70 12.57
CA ASP A 104 -5.87 -1.61 13.92
C ASP A 104 -5.47 -3.01 14.40
N THR A 105 -4.17 -3.25 14.54
CA THR A 105 -3.65 -4.58 14.91
C THR A 105 -3.88 -4.96 16.38
N LYS A 106 -4.33 -4.03 17.23
CA LYS A 106 -4.70 -4.32 18.63
C LYS A 106 -6.17 -4.67 18.78
N THR A 107 -7.04 -3.93 18.12
CA THR A 107 -8.49 -4.11 18.22
C THR A 107 -9.07 -4.99 17.13
N GLU A 108 -8.27 -5.31 16.11
CA GLU A 108 -8.66 -6.01 14.88
C GLU A 108 -9.80 -5.32 14.13
N LYS A 109 -9.88 -3.99 14.29
CA LYS A 109 -10.90 -3.16 13.65
C LYS A 109 -10.44 -2.68 12.28
N ASN A 110 -11.38 -2.73 11.36
CA ASN A 110 -11.30 -2.23 10.00
C ASN A 110 -11.98 -0.85 9.91
N ASP A 111 -11.28 0.14 9.34
CA ASP A 111 -11.88 1.40 8.90
C ASP A 111 -11.61 1.61 7.40
N VAL A 112 -12.61 2.09 6.67
CA VAL A 112 -12.54 2.38 5.23
C VAL A 112 -12.75 3.88 5.02
N PHE A 113 -11.88 4.49 4.25
CA PHE A 113 -11.90 5.91 3.90
C PHE A 113 -12.04 6.04 2.40
N THR A 114 -13.25 6.30 1.92
CA THR A 114 -13.50 6.54 0.50
C THR A 114 -12.80 7.81 0.03
N ASP A 115 -12.12 7.72 -1.10
CA ASP A 115 -11.54 8.88 -1.73
C ASP A 115 -12.67 9.76 -2.32
N PRO A 116 -12.75 11.04 -1.96
CA PRO A 116 -13.78 11.95 -2.46
C PRO A 116 -13.62 12.25 -3.96
N LEU A 117 -12.45 12.03 -4.55
CA LEU A 117 -12.24 12.14 -5.98
C LEU A 117 -12.67 10.83 -6.66
N PRO A 118 -13.67 10.87 -7.55
CA PRO A 118 -14.11 9.68 -8.24
C PRO A 118 -12.99 9.15 -9.16
N VAL A 119 -12.84 7.83 -9.15
CA VAL A 119 -11.95 7.09 -10.05
C VAL A 119 -10.48 7.50 -9.92
N SER A 120 -10.01 7.87 -8.72
CA SER A 120 -8.61 8.22 -8.46
C SER A 120 -7.69 6.99 -8.44
N PHE A 121 -8.23 5.86 -7.94
CA PHE A 121 -7.53 4.60 -7.73
C PHE A 121 -6.25 4.77 -6.89
N PRO A 122 -6.36 4.81 -5.54
CA PRO A 122 -5.21 4.80 -4.65
C PRO A 122 -4.30 3.61 -4.97
N THR A 123 -3.00 3.85 -5.15
CA THR A 123 -2.03 2.84 -5.61
C THR A 123 -1.07 2.48 -4.51
N GLU A 124 -0.22 3.41 -4.12
CA GLU A 124 0.88 3.18 -3.21
C GLU A 124 0.73 4.02 -1.96
N ASN A 125 1.32 3.58 -0.85
CA ASN A 125 1.23 4.30 0.40
C ASN A 125 2.53 4.36 1.19
N THR A 126 2.62 5.36 2.05
CA THR A 126 3.78 5.59 2.91
C THR A 126 3.36 6.23 4.22
N VAL A 127 4.30 6.28 5.15
CA VAL A 127 4.15 6.95 6.45
C VAL A 127 5.34 7.86 6.68
N ASP A 128 5.07 9.12 7.01
CA ASP A 128 6.13 10.08 7.34
C ASP A 128 6.69 9.89 8.75
N LYS A 129 7.72 10.67 9.10
CA LYS A 129 8.37 10.60 10.42
C LYS A 129 7.46 11.02 11.58
N GLN A 130 6.37 11.71 11.28
CA GLN A 130 5.35 12.14 12.23
C GLN A 130 4.25 11.08 12.38
N GLY A 131 4.33 9.97 11.63
CA GLY A 131 3.36 8.89 11.65
C GLY A 131 2.11 9.18 10.83
N ARG A 132 2.14 10.16 9.93
CA ARG A 132 1.03 10.49 9.04
C ARG A 132 1.07 9.59 7.82
N TYR A 133 -0.07 8.98 7.54
CA TYR A 133 -0.29 8.18 6.35
C TYR A 133 -0.42 9.07 5.10
N SER A 134 0.13 8.66 3.98
CA SER A 134 -0.14 9.26 2.68
C SER A 134 -0.17 8.21 1.58
N CYS A 135 -0.94 8.45 0.53
CA CYS A 135 -0.98 7.61 -0.66
C CYS A 135 -0.89 8.42 -1.96
N SER A 136 -0.46 7.75 -3.02
CA SER A 136 -0.58 8.24 -4.39
C SER A 136 -1.82 7.67 -5.06
N THR A 137 -2.24 8.28 -6.16
CA THR A 137 -3.37 7.80 -6.97
C THR A 137 -2.92 7.54 -8.41
N ALA A 138 -3.51 6.54 -9.07
CA ALA A 138 -3.10 6.16 -10.43
C ALA A 138 -3.62 7.15 -11.48
N THR A 139 -4.83 7.66 -11.35
CA THR A 139 -5.45 8.47 -12.41
C THR A 139 -5.30 9.97 -12.19
N ARG A 140 -4.99 10.38 -10.95
CA ARG A 140 -4.72 11.76 -10.57
C ARG A 140 -3.25 11.91 -10.27
N ASN A 141 -2.70 13.08 -10.59
CA ASN A 141 -1.33 13.41 -10.21
C ASN A 141 -1.34 14.02 -8.79
N THR A 142 -1.80 13.25 -7.79
CA THR A 142 -2.02 13.76 -6.44
C THR A 142 -1.40 12.88 -5.36
N ILE A 143 -1.01 13.53 -4.25
CA ILE A 143 -0.82 12.89 -2.95
C ILE A 143 -2.11 13.08 -2.17
N GLN A 144 -2.54 12.05 -1.45
CA GLN A 144 -3.61 12.15 -0.48
C GLN A 144 -3.12 11.74 0.89
N HIS A 145 -3.59 12.44 1.92
CA HIS A 145 -3.44 12.03 3.30
C HIS A 145 -4.74 12.30 4.04
N LEU A 146 -4.85 11.81 5.28
CA LEU A 146 -5.98 12.12 6.15
C LEU A 146 -5.56 13.14 7.20
N ASP A 147 -6.43 14.10 7.48
CA ASP A 147 -6.25 15.03 8.59
C ASP A 147 -6.59 14.38 9.96
N SER A 148 -6.56 15.17 11.04
CA SER A 148 -6.87 14.70 12.40
C SER A 148 -8.33 14.24 12.59
N TYR A 149 -9.23 14.61 11.68
CA TYR A 149 -10.63 14.21 11.68
C TYR A 149 -10.90 13.00 10.77
N ASN A 150 -9.86 12.47 10.12
CA ASN A 150 -9.90 11.45 9.07
C ASN A 150 -10.54 11.91 7.76
N GLU A 151 -10.55 13.21 7.49
CA GLU A 151 -10.98 13.76 6.21
C GLU A 151 -9.82 13.77 5.22
N ALA A 152 -10.11 13.49 3.94
CA ALA A 152 -9.10 13.45 2.90
C ALA A 152 -8.59 14.84 2.55
N VAL A 153 -7.28 15.03 2.67
CA VAL A 153 -6.54 16.20 2.19
C VAL A 153 -5.80 15.82 0.93
N ILE A 154 -6.10 16.53 -0.15
CA ILE A 154 -5.56 16.26 -1.49
C ILE A 154 -4.53 17.34 -1.84
N ILE A 155 -3.35 16.92 -2.27
CA ILE A 155 -2.27 17.78 -2.75
C ILE A 155 -2.04 17.45 -4.21
N ASP A 156 -2.28 18.41 -5.10
CA ASP A 156 -1.88 18.30 -6.50
C ASP A 156 -0.35 18.34 -6.61
N MET A 157 0.22 17.35 -7.28
CA MET A 157 1.64 17.34 -7.59
C MET A 157 1.91 18.31 -8.74
N PRO A 158 3.01 19.08 -8.68
CA PRO A 158 3.29 20.10 -9.68
C PRO A 158 3.48 19.48 -11.08
N ASP A 159 2.79 20.09 -12.04
CA ASP A 159 3.01 19.91 -13.46
C ASP A 159 4.00 20.98 -13.94
N ASN A 160 5.05 20.58 -14.68
CA ASN A 160 6.08 21.53 -15.14
C ASN A 160 5.62 22.41 -16.32
N GLU A 161 4.31 22.59 -16.54
CA GLU A 161 3.72 23.29 -17.69
C GLU A 161 4.12 22.74 -19.09
N ILE A 162 5.01 21.75 -19.18
CA ILE A 162 5.35 21.04 -20.41
C ILE A 162 4.21 20.05 -20.71
N MET A 163 3.13 20.56 -21.30
CA MET A 163 2.16 19.72 -22.00
C MET A 163 2.81 19.23 -23.30
N SER A 164 3.35 18.01 -23.30
CA SER A 164 3.53 17.32 -24.58
C SER A 164 2.14 17.18 -25.23
N SER A 165 2.06 17.30 -26.55
CA SER A 165 0.80 17.32 -27.31
C SER A 165 -0.01 16.01 -27.28
N VAL A 166 0.37 15.06 -26.43
CA VAL A 166 -0.37 13.84 -26.14
C VAL A 166 -0.55 13.74 -24.62
N SER A 167 -1.34 14.65 -24.04
CA SER A 167 -1.83 14.50 -22.67
C SER A 167 -3.05 13.59 -22.68
N ILE A 168 -2.83 12.30 -22.85
CA ILE A 168 -3.84 11.28 -22.53
C ILE A 168 -3.70 11.02 -21.03
N PRO A 169 -4.74 11.20 -20.19
CA PRO A 169 -4.74 10.66 -18.83
C PRO A 169 -4.35 9.16 -18.89
N PRO A 170 -3.54 8.63 -17.95
CA PRO A 170 -3.55 8.99 -16.53
C PRO A 170 -2.22 9.52 -15.96
N GLY A 171 -2.28 10.27 -14.85
CA GLY A 171 -1.12 10.75 -14.08
C GLY A 171 -0.33 9.66 -13.35
N LEU A 172 -0.26 8.45 -13.94
CA LEU A 172 0.14 7.16 -13.36
C LEU A 172 1.30 7.30 -12.37
N ASN A 173 0.94 7.49 -11.12
CA ASN A 173 1.82 7.46 -9.98
C ASN A 173 1.63 6.12 -9.27
N ILE A 174 2.70 5.34 -9.30
CA ILE A 174 2.74 3.96 -8.80
C ILE A 174 3.89 3.77 -7.83
N ALA A 175 4.41 4.85 -7.23
CA ALA A 175 5.39 4.76 -6.15
C ALA A 175 5.42 6.07 -5.37
N ILE A 176 5.26 5.98 -4.06
CA ILE A 176 5.43 7.08 -3.10
C ILE A 176 6.31 6.60 -1.94
N HIS A 177 7.21 7.44 -1.46
CA HIS A 177 8.04 7.15 -0.29
C HIS A 177 8.30 8.42 0.53
N ALA A 178 8.05 8.35 1.84
CA ALA A 178 8.44 9.41 2.77
C ALA A 178 9.96 9.44 2.96
N GLY A 179 10.56 10.61 2.76
CA GLY A 179 11.97 10.86 2.87
C GLY A 179 12.44 11.31 4.26
N PRO A 180 13.75 11.56 4.40
CA PRO A 180 14.36 11.90 5.69
C PRO A 180 14.06 13.33 6.17
N GLU A 181 13.65 14.25 5.29
CA GLU A 181 13.50 15.68 5.61
C GLU A 181 12.02 16.10 5.66
N ASN A 182 11.12 15.17 6.02
CA ASN A 182 9.67 15.37 5.93
C ASN A 182 9.19 15.64 4.48
N ASP A 183 9.96 15.14 3.54
CA ASP A 183 9.72 15.18 2.10
C ASP A 183 9.00 13.91 1.62
N ILE A 184 8.32 14.00 0.49
CA ILE A 184 7.70 12.86 -0.18
C ILE A 184 8.30 12.72 -1.57
N TYR A 185 8.94 11.58 -1.82
CA TYR A 185 9.38 11.17 -3.15
C TYR A 185 8.26 10.43 -3.86
N PHE A 186 8.14 10.66 -5.16
CA PHE A 186 7.11 10.00 -5.97
C PHE A 186 7.56 9.75 -7.40
N SER A 187 7.00 8.71 -8.03
CA SER A 187 7.22 8.40 -9.43
C SER A 187 6.13 9.00 -10.33
N GLN A 188 6.50 9.41 -11.53
CA GLN A 188 5.54 9.78 -12.57
C GLN A 188 5.87 9.03 -13.85
N VAL A 189 5.21 7.90 -14.06
CA VAL A 189 5.54 6.95 -15.13
C VAL A 189 5.45 7.60 -16.50
N LEU A 190 4.33 8.28 -16.79
CA LEU A 190 4.12 8.92 -18.09
C LEU A 190 5.07 10.10 -18.36
N ARG A 191 5.73 10.63 -17.31
CA ARG A 191 6.66 11.74 -17.42
C ARG A 191 8.12 11.31 -17.29
N ASN A 192 8.36 10.01 -17.07
CA ASN A 192 9.68 9.41 -16.90
C ASN A 192 10.57 10.17 -15.90
N ARG A 193 10.05 10.44 -14.70
CA ARG A 193 10.78 11.19 -13.66
C ARG A 193 10.39 10.79 -12.25
N ILE A 194 11.23 11.20 -11.30
CA ILE A 194 11.00 11.16 -9.86
C ILE A 194 10.85 12.60 -9.37
N GLY A 195 9.80 12.86 -8.59
CA GLY A 195 9.56 14.14 -7.93
C GLY A 195 9.85 14.09 -6.43
N ARG A 196 9.96 15.28 -5.82
CA ARG A 196 10.10 15.50 -4.39
C ARG A 196 9.17 16.66 -3.99
N TYR A 197 8.34 16.45 -2.98
CA TYR A 197 7.52 17.46 -2.32
C TYR A 197 8.04 17.69 -0.90
#